data_AF-A0A163FJU5-F1
#
_entry.id   AF-A0A163FJU5-F1
#
_cell.length_a   1.000
_cell.length_b   1.000
_cell.length_c   1.000
_cell.angle_alpha   90.00
_cell.angle_beta   90.00
_cell.angle_gamma   90.00
#
_symmetry.space_group_name_H-M   'P 1'
#
loop_
_entity.id
_entity.type
_entity.pdbx_description
1 polymer ?
#
loop_
_entity_poly.entity_id
_entity_poly.type
_entity_poly.pdbx_seq_one_letter_code
_entity_poly.pdbx_strand_id
1 'polypeptide(L)'
;MGINKRFLAGLVGAALIIGGCSHFASGKDEVVKDADSRSGLEAGGEEEDLTSSNTNSDKQNGYEKENFVRVQDYTGEGYELRDANQEIQKTARAASEEIEDAVSAFFMKKYKTEITVMNIVGARDAATVYVESVADPHFYTYAIVPYDFSTGTMRTDDVWTQEGQVEIALYGWLYAKAYPEQFTKLNQFLEGFVNSNPVTGLTAEAVSKVKGSGFSNVYYLVSPFGPAFEDALKLYLKNPQVSGEQIRQVLEKTGYDAKHVSFGITLYMEEEAAPDPDIIKSLSSGVNELTGIPIGAYSLNLNDNYIDKRRASGNKENSIDLTWPDEIIKE
;
A
#
# COMPACT_ATOMS: atom_id res chain seq x y z
N MET A 1 -11.57 -47.66 20.00
CA MET A 1 -10.16 -47.68 20.43
C MET A 1 -9.32 -47.66 19.17
N GLY A 2 -8.61 -46.56 18.91
CA GLY A 2 -7.90 -46.34 17.64
C GLY A 2 -7.59 -44.86 17.44
N ILE A 3 -6.75 -44.34 18.32
CA ILE A 3 -6.17 -43.00 18.26
C ILE A 3 -5.14 -43.00 17.11
N ASN A 4 -5.22 -42.06 16.18
CA ASN A 4 -4.07 -41.70 15.35
C ASN A 4 -3.75 -40.22 15.51
N LYS A 5 -2.54 -39.99 16.01
CA LYS A 5 -1.93 -38.70 16.32
C LYS A 5 -1.15 -38.19 15.10
N ARG A 6 -1.34 -36.90 14.82
CA ARG A 6 -0.34 -35.88 14.43
C ARG A 6 0.35 -35.98 13.07
N PHE A 7 0.25 -34.88 12.31
CA PHE A 7 1.32 -33.89 12.02
C PHE A 7 0.59 -32.70 11.35
N LEU A 8 0.25 -31.59 12.04
CA LEU A 8 1.09 -30.46 12.43
C LEU A 8 2.08 -29.98 11.34
N ALA A 9 1.54 -29.29 10.35
CA ALA A 9 2.20 -28.25 9.56
C ALA A 9 1.19 -27.10 9.52
N GLY A 10 1.47 -25.85 9.80
CA GLY A 10 2.71 -25.11 9.96
C GLY A 10 2.21 -23.66 9.90
N LEU A 11 1.92 -23.10 11.07
CA LEU A 11 1.53 -21.69 11.22
C LEU A 11 2.77 -20.85 10.88
N VAL A 12 2.93 -20.51 9.60
CA VAL A 12 3.89 -19.51 9.16
C VAL A 12 3.14 -18.19 9.14
N GLY A 13 3.34 -17.41 10.21
CA GLY A 13 2.91 -16.03 10.26
C GLY A 13 3.64 -15.23 9.18
N ALA A 14 2.92 -14.87 8.13
CA ALA A 14 3.36 -13.90 7.14
C ALA A 14 3.24 -12.50 7.75
N ALA A 15 4.31 -12.03 8.41
CA ALA A 15 4.48 -10.62 8.72
C ALA A 15 5.06 -9.92 7.48
N LEU A 16 4.23 -9.74 6.45
CA LEU A 16 4.49 -8.80 5.37
C LEU A 16 3.91 -7.46 5.81
N ILE A 17 4.79 -6.63 6.36
CA ILE A 17 4.46 -5.30 6.85
C ILE A 17 4.16 -4.43 5.63
N ILE A 18 2.89 -4.08 5.52
CA ILE A 18 2.33 -3.04 4.67
C ILE A 18 3.14 -1.75 4.95
N GLY A 19 4.02 -1.42 4.02
CA GLY A 19 4.72 -0.14 4.01
C GLY A 19 3.74 0.95 3.61
N GLY A 20 3.08 1.56 4.61
CA GLY A 20 2.26 2.76 4.45
C GLY A 20 0.77 2.53 4.67
N CYS A 21 0.39 2.24 5.91
CA CYS A 21 -0.86 2.61 6.60
C CYS A 21 -1.04 1.67 7.80
N SER A 22 -0.38 1.97 8.93
CA SER A 22 -0.68 1.30 10.20
C SER A 22 -0.72 2.31 11.34
N HIS A 23 -1.86 2.97 11.49
CA HIS A 23 -2.34 3.41 12.80
C HIS A 23 -3.87 3.38 12.82
N PHE A 24 -4.44 2.18 12.93
CA PHE A 24 -5.83 2.02 13.38
C PHE A 24 -5.79 1.56 14.84
N ALA A 25 -5.92 2.54 15.74
CA ALA A 25 -6.09 2.30 17.17
C ALA A 25 -7.53 1.86 17.44
N SER A 26 -7.73 0.59 17.80
CA SER A 26 -8.93 0.11 18.48
C SER A 26 -8.64 0.07 19.98
N GLY A 27 -9.33 0.89 20.75
CA GLY A 27 -9.33 0.83 22.21
C GLY A 27 -10.63 0.23 22.74
N LYS A 28 -10.53 -0.71 23.70
CA LYS A 28 -10.84 -0.46 25.13
C LYS A 28 -10.86 -1.75 25.95
N ASP A 29 -10.22 -1.63 27.12
CA ASP A 29 -10.53 -2.17 28.45
C ASP A 29 -10.77 -3.67 28.65
N GLU A 30 -9.85 -4.30 29.40
CA GLU A 30 -10.23 -4.99 30.63
C GLU A 30 -9.06 -5.05 31.64
N VAL A 31 -9.32 -4.53 32.84
CA VAL A 31 -8.43 -4.51 34.00
C VAL A 31 -8.66 -5.77 34.81
N VAL A 32 -7.64 -6.62 34.98
CA VAL A 32 -7.59 -7.57 36.09
C VAL A 32 -6.20 -7.56 36.72
N LYS A 33 -6.17 -7.16 37.99
CA LYS A 33 -5.05 -7.32 38.92
C LYS A 33 -5.04 -8.77 39.40
N ASP A 34 -3.89 -9.42 39.44
CA ASP A 34 -3.36 -10.01 40.68
C ASP A 34 -1.96 -10.61 40.47
N ALA A 35 -1.24 -10.68 41.60
CA ALA A 35 0.21 -10.71 41.72
C ALA A 35 0.82 -12.12 41.95
N ASP A 36 2.14 -12.14 41.76
CA ASP A 36 3.15 -12.98 42.42
C ASP A 36 3.22 -14.50 42.12
N SER A 37 4.30 -14.93 41.44
CA SER A 37 5.48 -15.46 42.15
C SER A 37 6.61 -15.95 41.23
N ARG A 38 7.81 -15.47 41.59
CA ARG A 38 9.20 -15.85 41.23
C ARG A 38 9.47 -17.24 40.65
N SER A 39 10.28 -17.28 39.58
CA SER A 39 11.61 -17.94 39.60
C SER A 39 12.46 -17.44 38.42
N GLY A 40 13.64 -16.87 38.72
CA GLY A 40 14.52 -16.21 37.76
C GLY A 40 15.58 -17.12 37.13
N LEU A 41 16.21 -16.58 36.07
CA LEU A 41 17.60 -16.81 35.70
C LEU A 41 18.04 -15.69 34.73
N GLU A 42 19.16 -15.06 35.06
CA GLU A 42 19.72 -13.83 34.49
C GLU A 42 20.48 -14.04 33.16
N ALA A 43 20.49 -12.99 32.33
CA ALA A 43 21.61 -12.45 31.52
C ALA A 43 21.01 -11.29 30.71
N GLY A 44 21.34 -10.01 30.83
CA GLY A 44 22.65 -9.37 30.97
C GLY A 44 22.80 -8.45 29.73
N GLY A 45 22.76 -7.13 29.91
CA GLY A 45 22.99 -6.17 28.80
C GLY A 45 22.33 -4.80 28.96
N GLU A 46 22.99 -3.95 29.73
CA GLU A 46 23.16 -2.48 29.62
C GLU A 46 21.99 -1.60 29.13
N GLU A 47 21.46 -0.84 30.10
CA GLU A 47 20.64 0.36 29.95
C GLU A 47 21.60 1.55 29.77
N GLU A 48 21.67 2.16 28.58
CA GLU A 48 22.33 3.46 28.39
C GLU A 48 21.28 4.56 28.19
N ASP A 49 21.14 5.35 29.25
CA ASP A 49 20.60 6.70 29.30
C ASP A 49 21.45 7.64 28.42
N LEU A 50 20.82 8.32 27.46
CA LEU A 50 21.44 9.41 26.71
C LEU A 50 20.49 10.59 26.57
N THR A 51 20.32 11.33 27.66
CA THR A 51 20.08 12.77 27.58
C THR A 51 21.33 13.48 27.05
N SER A 52 21.26 14.02 25.82
CA SER A 52 22.24 14.98 25.31
C SER A 52 21.65 15.82 24.18
N SER A 53 21.21 17.02 24.52
CA SER A 53 20.91 18.11 23.60
C SER A 53 22.19 18.75 23.03
N ASN A 54 22.39 18.74 21.71
CA ASN A 54 22.87 19.91 20.92
C ASN A 54 22.99 19.63 19.41
N THR A 55 22.20 20.39 18.63
CA THR A 55 22.45 21.09 17.35
C THR A 55 23.46 20.60 16.29
N ASN A 56 22.98 20.68 15.04
CA ASN A 56 23.63 20.77 13.71
C ASN A 56 23.83 19.50 12.87
N SER A 57 22.99 19.43 11.82
CA SER A 57 23.24 19.07 10.40
C SER A 57 24.57 18.40 10.02
N ASP A 58 24.48 17.40 9.12
CA ASP A 58 25.55 16.69 8.39
C ASP A 58 25.99 15.31 8.91
N LYS A 59 25.03 14.44 9.22
CA LYS A 59 25.27 12.99 9.13
C LYS A 59 24.14 12.28 8.40
N GLN A 60 24.00 12.59 7.11
CA GLN A 60 23.32 11.67 6.19
C GLN A 60 24.03 10.32 6.31
N ASN A 61 23.32 9.29 6.77
CA ASN A 61 23.94 8.00 7.07
C ASN A 61 24.45 7.35 5.75
N GLY A 62 25.39 6.40 5.83
CA GLY A 62 25.94 5.78 4.62
C GLY A 62 24.88 5.11 3.71
N TYR A 63 23.79 4.61 4.30
CA TYR A 63 22.67 4.03 3.56
C TYR A 63 21.91 5.08 2.75
N GLU A 64 21.68 6.27 3.31
CA GLU A 64 20.94 7.32 2.63
C GLU A 64 21.68 7.79 1.37
N LYS A 65 22.99 7.97 1.44
CA LYS A 65 23.82 8.37 0.30
C LYS A 65 23.80 7.36 -0.85
N GLU A 66 23.64 6.08 -0.54
CA GLU A 66 23.67 4.99 -1.52
C GLU A 66 22.28 4.71 -2.13
N ASN A 67 21.23 4.87 -1.34
CA ASN A 67 19.89 4.36 -1.66
C ASN A 67 18.86 5.42 -1.98
N PHE A 68 19.10 6.69 -1.63
CA PHE A 68 18.18 7.76 -1.95
C PHE A 68 18.47 8.34 -3.32
N VAL A 69 17.43 8.41 -4.14
CA VAL A 69 17.46 8.98 -5.49
C VAL A 69 16.37 10.02 -5.61
N ARG A 70 16.49 10.93 -6.58
CA ARG A 70 15.45 11.91 -6.85
C ARG A 70 14.18 11.20 -7.28
N VAL A 71 13.04 11.66 -6.79
CA VAL A 71 11.75 11.02 -7.05
C VAL A 71 11.38 11.02 -8.53
N GLN A 72 11.77 12.06 -9.28
CA GLN A 72 11.51 12.15 -10.73
C GLN A 72 12.32 11.14 -11.54
N ASP A 73 13.48 10.73 -11.03
CA ASP A 73 14.38 9.78 -11.68
C ASP A 73 14.04 8.32 -11.28
N TYR A 74 13.17 8.14 -10.29
CA TYR A 74 12.83 6.81 -9.79
C TYR A 74 11.75 6.14 -10.64
N THR A 75 12.11 5.01 -11.24
CA THR A 75 11.25 4.19 -12.10
C THR A 75 10.84 2.86 -11.45
N GLY A 76 11.18 2.65 -10.17
CA GLY A 76 11.08 1.35 -9.50
C GLY A 76 12.36 0.51 -9.57
N GLU A 77 13.38 0.95 -10.32
CA GLU A 77 14.68 0.27 -10.35
C GLU A 77 15.35 0.26 -8.97
N GLY A 78 15.90 -0.90 -8.59
CA GLY A 78 16.56 -1.10 -7.30
C GLY A 78 15.60 -1.42 -6.15
N TYR A 79 14.29 -1.51 -6.40
CA TYR A 79 13.33 -2.02 -5.42
C TYR A 79 13.62 -3.47 -5.06
N GLU A 80 13.63 -3.74 -3.76
CA GLU A 80 13.85 -5.07 -3.22
C GLU A 80 12.89 -5.31 -2.05
N LEU A 81 12.34 -6.52 -2.00
CA LEU A 81 11.68 -6.99 -0.80
C LEU A 81 12.72 -7.15 0.32
N ARG A 82 12.31 -6.93 1.58
CA ARG A 82 13.22 -7.04 2.74
C ARG A 82 13.89 -8.41 2.82
N ASP A 83 13.20 -9.43 2.33
CA ASP A 83 13.61 -10.82 2.28
C ASP A 83 13.93 -11.28 0.85
N ALA A 84 14.39 -10.35 -0.02
CA ALA A 84 14.74 -10.64 -1.39
C ALA A 84 15.74 -11.80 -1.52
N ASN A 85 15.51 -12.64 -2.53
CA ASN A 85 16.36 -13.79 -2.83
C ASN A 85 16.75 -13.79 -4.31
N GLN A 86 18.05 -13.61 -4.59
CA GLN A 86 18.56 -13.48 -5.96
C GLN A 86 18.41 -14.76 -6.80
N GLU A 87 18.51 -15.93 -6.19
CA GLU A 87 18.32 -17.20 -6.92
C GLU A 87 16.86 -17.38 -7.31
N ILE A 88 15.92 -17.13 -6.38
CA ILE A 88 14.49 -17.16 -6.68
C ILE A 88 14.12 -16.07 -7.68
N GLN A 89 14.70 -14.86 -7.58
CA GLN A 89 14.52 -13.79 -8.55
C GLN A 89 14.93 -14.22 -9.96
N LYS A 90 16.07 -14.93 -10.09
CA LYS A 90 16.56 -15.46 -11.36
C LYS A 90 15.64 -16.54 -11.91
N THR A 91 15.20 -17.48 -11.08
CA THR A 91 14.23 -18.51 -11.50
C THR A 91 12.90 -17.91 -11.92
N ALA A 92 12.37 -16.95 -11.16
CA ALA A 92 11.12 -16.28 -11.48
C ALA A 92 11.20 -15.49 -12.80
N ARG A 93 12.33 -14.82 -13.06
CA ARG A 93 12.57 -14.16 -14.36
C ARG A 93 12.68 -15.15 -15.52
N ALA A 94 13.28 -16.31 -15.30
CA ALA A 94 13.36 -17.35 -16.33
C ALA A 94 12.01 -18.00 -16.64
N ALA A 95 11.07 -17.98 -15.69
CA ALA A 95 9.72 -18.50 -15.80
C ALA A 95 8.64 -17.41 -15.96
N SER A 96 9.02 -16.21 -16.44
CA SER A 96 8.11 -15.05 -16.45
C SER A 96 6.83 -15.30 -17.24
N GLU A 97 6.92 -15.89 -18.43
CA GLU A 97 5.75 -16.20 -19.27
C GLU A 97 4.77 -17.16 -18.55
N GLU A 98 5.29 -18.21 -17.91
CA GLU A 98 4.47 -19.17 -17.16
C GLU A 98 3.82 -18.53 -15.92
N ILE A 99 4.53 -17.62 -15.25
CA ILE A 99 4.01 -16.84 -14.12
C ILE A 99 2.90 -15.90 -14.60
N GLU A 100 3.11 -15.19 -15.70
CA GLU A 100 2.14 -14.25 -16.27
C GLU A 100 0.83 -14.95 -16.62
N ASP A 101 0.90 -16.10 -17.28
CA ASP A 101 -0.27 -16.91 -17.62
C ASP A 101 -1.00 -17.41 -16.36
N ALA A 102 -0.25 -17.93 -15.39
CA ALA A 102 -0.82 -18.47 -14.16
C ALA A 102 -1.49 -17.39 -13.30
N VAL A 103 -0.84 -16.24 -13.14
CA VAL A 103 -1.38 -15.11 -12.38
C VAL A 103 -2.61 -14.54 -13.10
N SER A 104 -2.56 -14.36 -14.42
CA SER A 104 -3.71 -13.89 -15.20
C SER A 104 -4.90 -14.83 -15.08
N ALA A 105 -4.68 -16.15 -15.20
CA ALA A 105 -5.71 -17.16 -15.01
C ALA A 105 -6.29 -17.15 -13.58
N PHE A 106 -5.44 -16.97 -12.57
CA PHE A 106 -5.85 -16.85 -11.17
C PHE A 106 -6.76 -15.64 -10.95
N PHE A 107 -6.36 -14.44 -11.41
CA PHE A 107 -7.16 -13.22 -11.28
C PHE A 107 -8.50 -13.32 -12.02
N MET A 108 -8.49 -13.83 -13.25
CA MET A 108 -9.72 -14.03 -14.01
C MET A 108 -10.66 -15.04 -13.32
N LYS A 109 -10.12 -16.13 -12.79
CA LYS A 109 -10.91 -17.17 -12.13
C LYS A 109 -11.50 -16.69 -10.80
N LYS A 110 -10.67 -16.13 -9.92
CA LYS A 110 -11.02 -15.77 -8.54
C LYS A 110 -11.74 -14.42 -8.45
N TYR A 111 -11.24 -13.41 -9.17
CA TYR A 111 -11.67 -12.03 -9.05
C TYR A 111 -12.46 -11.51 -10.25
N LYS A 112 -12.56 -12.28 -11.34
CA LYS A 112 -13.24 -11.87 -12.59
C LYS A 112 -12.62 -10.62 -13.21
N THR A 113 -11.31 -10.44 -12.99
CA THR A 113 -10.57 -9.26 -13.42
C THR A 113 -9.46 -9.67 -14.37
N GLU A 114 -9.35 -8.92 -15.47
CA GLU A 114 -8.22 -8.98 -16.39
C GLU A 114 -7.11 -8.06 -15.88
N ILE A 115 -5.88 -8.55 -15.93
CA ILE A 115 -4.70 -7.86 -15.40
C ILE A 115 -3.54 -7.92 -16.40
N THR A 116 -2.56 -7.05 -16.20
CA THR A 116 -1.25 -7.10 -16.84
C THR A 116 -0.19 -7.19 -15.74
N VAL A 117 0.81 -8.05 -15.91
CA VAL A 117 1.94 -8.14 -14.96
C VAL A 117 2.91 -6.99 -15.21
N MET A 118 3.22 -6.25 -14.15
CA MET A 118 4.10 -5.09 -14.18
C MET A 118 5.52 -5.40 -13.73
N ASN A 119 5.66 -6.29 -12.74
CA ASN A 119 6.94 -6.62 -12.13
C ASN A 119 6.90 -7.99 -11.42
N ILE A 120 8.03 -8.69 -11.40
CA ILE A 120 8.20 -9.97 -10.70
C ILE A 120 9.43 -9.88 -9.80
N VAL A 121 9.22 -9.93 -8.50
CA VAL A 121 10.27 -9.78 -7.48
C VAL A 121 10.42 -11.06 -6.67
N GLY A 122 11.62 -11.64 -6.66
CA GLY A 122 11.94 -12.84 -5.88
C GLY A 122 12.10 -12.52 -4.40
N ALA A 123 11.29 -13.16 -3.56
CA ALA A 123 11.32 -13.11 -2.10
C ALA A 123 11.87 -14.42 -1.52
N ARG A 124 11.85 -14.57 -0.19
CA ARG A 124 12.50 -15.68 0.52
C ARG A 124 12.10 -17.06 0.03
N ASP A 125 10.80 -17.26 -0.23
CA ASP A 125 10.18 -18.56 -0.53
C ASP A 125 9.18 -18.50 -1.71
N ALA A 126 9.11 -17.36 -2.40
CA ALA A 126 8.16 -17.12 -3.48
C ALA A 126 8.59 -15.95 -4.36
N ALA A 127 7.89 -15.74 -5.48
CA ALA A 127 7.92 -14.50 -6.22
C ALA A 127 6.66 -13.68 -5.90
N THR A 128 6.83 -12.39 -5.65
CA THR A 128 5.75 -11.40 -5.63
C THR A 128 5.58 -10.84 -7.03
N VAL A 129 4.36 -10.93 -7.55
CA VAL A 129 4.00 -10.52 -8.91
C VAL A 129 3.07 -9.32 -8.83
N TYR A 130 3.58 -8.14 -9.16
CA TYR A 130 2.82 -6.90 -9.20
C TYR A 130 2.01 -6.84 -10.48
N VAL A 131 0.75 -6.46 -10.37
CA VAL A 131 -0.20 -6.43 -11.47
C VAL A 131 -0.99 -5.13 -11.48
N GLU A 132 -1.41 -4.74 -12.68
CA GLU A 132 -2.31 -3.62 -12.96
C GLU A 132 -3.58 -4.17 -13.62
N SER A 133 -4.74 -3.65 -13.26
CA SER A 133 -6.00 -4.02 -13.91
C SER A 133 -6.11 -3.41 -15.30
N VAL A 134 -6.57 -4.19 -16.29
CA VAL A 134 -6.79 -3.67 -17.66
C VAL A 134 -7.98 -2.69 -17.72
N ALA A 135 -8.98 -2.88 -16.87
CA ALA A 135 -10.18 -2.02 -16.86
C ALA A 135 -9.88 -0.62 -16.32
N ASP A 136 -10.54 0.37 -16.90
CA ASP A 136 -10.53 1.76 -16.41
C ASP A 136 -11.62 2.02 -15.34
N PRO A 137 -11.31 2.82 -14.30
CA PRO A 137 -9.98 3.32 -13.95
C PRO A 137 -9.07 2.18 -13.47
N HIS A 138 -7.74 2.31 -13.58
CA HIS A 138 -6.82 1.25 -13.16
C HIS A 138 -6.71 1.11 -11.63
N PHE A 139 -6.49 -0.11 -11.16
CA PHE A 139 -6.00 -0.40 -9.82
C PHE A 139 -4.78 -1.32 -9.89
N TYR A 140 -4.02 -1.37 -8.81
CA TYR A 140 -2.81 -2.15 -8.71
C TYR A 140 -2.84 -3.08 -7.50
N THR A 141 -2.23 -4.25 -7.61
CA THR A 141 -2.12 -5.20 -6.50
C THR A 141 -1.01 -6.20 -6.77
N TYR A 142 -0.89 -7.25 -5.97
CA TYR A 142 0.06 -8.32 -6.23
C TYR A 142 -0.50 -9.70 -5.88
N ALA A 143 0.09 -10.72 -6.50
CA ALA A 143 -0.07 -12.13 -6.15
C ALA A 143 1.28 -12.73 -5.76
N ILE A 144 1.23 -13.89 -5.11
CA ILE A 144 2.39 -14.65 -4.67
C ILE A 144 2.41 -15.98 -5.44
N VAL A 145 3.55 -16.27 -6.06
CA VAL A 145 3.84 -17.54 -6.73
C VAL A 145 4.92 -18.27 -5.93
N PRO A 146 4.59 -19.35 -5.21
CA PRO A 146 5.56 -20.05 -4.36
C PRO A 146 6.74 -20.63 -5.14
N TYR A 147 7.89 -20.78 -4.48
CA TYR A 147 9.06 -21.48 -5.00
C TYR A 147 9.15 -22.88 -4.38
N ASP A 148 9.44 -23.89 -5.20
CA ASP A 148 9.72 -25.25 -4.75
C ASP A 148 11.22 -25.46 -4.62
N PHE A 149 11.71 -25.56 -3.37
CA PHE A 149 13.13 -25.80 -3.08
C PHE A 149 13.61 -27.21 -3.45
N SER A 150 12.71 -28.18 -3.62
CA SER A 150 13.07 -29.55 -3.96
C SER A 150 13.35 -29.70 -5.46
N THR A 151 12.57 -29.02 -6.30
CA THR A 151 12.72 -29.04 -7.77
C THR A 151 13.51 -27.85 -8.29
N GLY A 152 13.59 -26.77 -7.53
CA GLY A 152 14.21 -25.51 -7.92
C GLY A 152 13.36 -24.64 -8.85
N THR A 153 12.03 -24.83 -8.86
CA THR A 153 11.09 -24.23 -9.84
C THR A 153 10.00 -23.39 -9.17
N MET A 154 9.31 -22.55 -9.96
CA MET A 154 8.13 -21.83 -9.50
C MET A 154 6.89 -22.75 -9.51
N ARG A 155 6.02 -22.62 -8.51
CA ARG A 155 4.76 -23.36 -8.38
C ARG A 155 3.60 -22.53 -8.92
N THR A 156 3.49 -22.49 -10.24
CA THR A 156 2.48 -21.72 -10.96
C THR A 156 1.06 -22.27 -10.80
N ASP A 157 0.89 -23.47 -10.25
CA ASP A 157 -0.38 -24.05 -9.86
C ASP A 157 -0.89 -23.59 -8.49
N ASP A 158 -0.01 -22.98 -7.68
CA ASP A 158 -0.30 -22.56 -6.31
C ASP A 158 -0.27 -21.04 -6.13
N VAL A 159 -0.71 -20.29 -7.14
CA VAL A 159 -0.85 -18.83 -7.03
C VAL A 159 -1.85 -18.48 -5.92
N TRP A 160 -1.47 -17.56 -5.05
CA TRP A 160 -2.34 -17.05 -3.99
C TRP A 160 -2.15 -15.56 -3.77
N THR A 161 -3.04 -14.96 -2.98
CA THR A 161 -3.01 -13.54 -2.60
C THR A 161 -3.14 -13.43 -1.09
N GLN A 162 -2.46 -12.45 -0.51
CA GLN A 162 -2.71 -12.10 0.88
C GLN A 162 -4.17 -11.68 1.06
N GLU A 163 -4.75 -12.09 2.18
CA GLU A 163 -6.14 -11.76 2.50
C GLU A 163 -6.32 -10.24 2.56
N GLY A 164 -7.31 -9.71 1.84
CA GLY A 164 -7.63 -8.29 1.80
C GLY A 164 -6.85 -7.49 0.74
N GLN A 165 -5.71 -7.98 0.28
CA GLN A 165 -4.80 -7.22 -0.61
C GLN A 165 -5.44 -6.92 -1.98
N VAL A 166 -6.16 -7.87 -2.56
CA VAL A 166 -6.87 -7.65 -3.84
C VAL A 166 -8.23 -7.01 -3.59
N GLU A 167 -8.87 -7.38 -2.48
CA GLU A 167 -10.19 -6.89 -2.11
C GLU A 167 -10.18 -5.38 -1.86
N ILE A 168 -9.19 -4.82 -1.16
CA ILE A 168 -9.05 -3.37 -0.94
C ILE A 168 -8.84 -2.63 -2.27
N ALA A 169 -8.06 -3.19 -3.19
CA ALA A 169 -7.86 -2.60 -4.52
C ALA A 169 -9.17 -2.56 -5.32
N LEU A 170 -9.93 -3.66 -5.28
CA LEU A 170 -11.25 -3.74 -5.89
C LEU A 170 -12.26 -2.80 -5.20
N TYR A 171 -12.21 -2.62 -3.89
CA TYR A 171 -13.07 -1.66 -3.18
C TYR A 171 -12.82 -0.24 -3.69
N GLY A 172 -11.55 0.18 -3.77
CA GLY A 172 -11.18 1.50 -4.32
C GLY A 172 -11.62 1.67 -5.76
N TRP A 173 -11.41 0.64 -6.59
CA TRP A 173 -11.84 0.63 -7.98
C TRP A 173 -13.36 0.77 -8.14
N LEU A 174 -14.13 -0.02 -7.39
CA LEU A 174 -15.60 0.04 -7.39
C LEU A 174 -16.09 1.40 -6.91
N TYR A 175 -15.40 1.99 -5.93
CA TYR A 175 -15.72 3.32 -5.43
C TYR A 175 -15.53 4.39 -6.51
N ALA A 176 -14.38 4.37 -7.20
CA ALA A 176 -14.12 5.27 -8.32
C ALA A 176 -15.10 5.08 -9.48
N LYS A 177 -15.46 3.83 -9.78
CA LYS A 177 -16.48 3.50 -10.79
C LYS A 177 -17.86 4.02 -10.42
N ALA A 178 -18.22 4.09 -9.13
CA ALA A 178 -19.50 4.59 -8.66
C ALA A 178 -19.60 6.12 -8.69
N TYR A 179 -18.49 6.82 -8.49
CA TYR A 179 -18.42 8.29 -8.36
C TYR A 179 -17.37 8.93 -9.30
N PRO A 180 -17.45 8.69 -10.63
CA PRO A 180 -16.41 9.12 -11.56
C PRO A 180 -16.17 10.64 -11.55
N GLU A 181 -17.24 11.44 -11.47
CA GLU A 181 -17.14 12.91 -11.46
C GLU A 181 -16.41 13.45 -10.22
N GLN A 182 -16.60 12.81 -9.07
CA GLN A 182 -15.94 13.20 -7.82
C GLN A 182 -14.43 12.93 -7.90
N PHE A 183 -14.05 11.77 -8.44
CA PHE A 183 -12.65 11.42 -8.68
C PHE A 183 -12.00 12.31 -9.74
N THR A 184 -12.71 12.64 -10.83
CA THR A 184 -12.23 13.62 -11.81
C THR A 184 -11.93 14.97 -11.16
N LYS A 185 -12.81 15.44 -10.27
CA LYS A 185 -12.61 16.71 -9.56
C LYS A 185 -11.40 16.69 -8.63
N LEU A 186 -11.20 15.59 -7.88
CA LEU A 186 -10.01 15.41 -7.05
C LEU A 186 -8.73 15.40 -7.88
N ASN A 187 -8.71 14.68 -9.00
CA ASN A 187 -7.56 14.61 -9.90
C ASN A 187 -7.21 16.00 -10.46
N GLN A 188 -8.20 16.73 -10.99
CA GLN A 188 -8.01 18.07 -11.54
C GLN A 188 -7.46 19.06 -10.49
N PHE A 189 -7.93 18.96 -9.24
CA PHE A 189 -7.39 19.77 -8.16
C PHE A 189 -5.92 19.46 -7.89
N LEU A 190 -5.54 18.19 -7.78
CA LEU A 190 -4.16 17.78 -7.49
C LEU A 190 -3.22 18.11 -8.64
N GLU A 191 -3.64 17.88 -9.88
CA GLU A 191 -2.90 18.30 -11.08
C GLU A 191 -2.69 19.82 -11.11
N GLY A 192 -3.74 20.60 -10.84
CA GLY A 192 -3.65 22.05 -10.75
C GLY A 192 -2.72 22.53 -9.62
N PHE A 193 -2.77 21.85 -8.47
CA PHE A 193 -1.92 22.14 -7.33
C PHE A 193 -0.44 21.89 -7.63
N VAL A 194 -0.13 20.72 -8.19
CA VAL A 194 1.24 20.33 -8.61
C VAL A 194 1.77 21.27 -9.70
N ASN A 195 0.93 21.69 -10.65
CA ASN A 195 1.36 22.64 -11.68
C ASN A 195 1.63 24.07 -11.15
N SER A 196 1.14 24.40 -9.96
CA SER A 196 1.21 25.76 -9.38
C SER A 196 2.18 25.89 -8.21
N ASN A 197 2.76 24.78 -7.75
CA ASN A 197 3.66 24.71 -6.60
C ASN A 197 4.86 23.83 -6.95
N PRO A 198 6.05 24.05 -6.34
CA PRO A 198 7.26 23.29 -6.64
C PRO A 198 7.25 21.89 -6.00
N VAL A 199 6.24 21.09 -6.34
CA VAL A 199 6.03 19.72 -5.85
C VAL A 199 5.66 18.80 -7.01
N THR A 200 5.80 17.50 -6.80
CA THR A 200 5.45 16.46 -7.75
C THR A 200 4.89 15.22 -7.05
N GLY A 201 4.32 14.30 -7.83
CA GLY A 201 3.96 12.96 -7.38
C GLY A 201 5.08 11.94 -7.65
N LEU A 202 4.75 10.66 -7.50
CA LEU A 202 5.60 9.59 -8.02
C LEU A 202 5.59 9.57 -9.56
N THR A 203 6.58 8.94 -10.17
CA THR A 203 6.49 8.61 -11.60
C THR A 203 5.41 7.54 -11.83
N ALA A 204 4.73 7.60 -12.97
CA ALA A 204 3.75 6.57 -13.34
C ALA A 204 4.37 5.16 -13.36
N GLU A 205 5.64 5.06 -13.78
CA GLU A 205 6.40 3.80 -13.82
C GLU A 205 6.70 3.25 -12.41
N ALA A 206 7.07 4.11 -11.45
CA ALA A 206 7.25 3.67 -10.06
C ALA A 206 5.93 3.22 -9.42
N VAL A 207 4.82 3.91 -9.71
CA VAL A 207 3.49 3.48 -9.28
C VAL A 207 3.21 2.08 -9.82
N SER A 208 3.29 1.85 -11.12
CA SER A 208 2.91 0.55 -11.68
C SER A 208 3.81 -0.61 -11.26
N LYS A 209 5.12 -0.38 -11.08
CA LYS A 209 6.09 -1.46 -10.84
C LYS A 209 6.28 -1.85 -9.37
N VAL A 210 6.14 -0.91 -8.43
CA VAL A 210 6.61 -1.12 -7.05
C VAL A 210 5.72 -0.50 -5.97
N LYS A 211 4.86 0.45 -6.32
CA LYS A 211 4.03 1.19 -5.34
C LYS A 211 2.53 1.00 -5.45
N GLY A 212 2.08 0.48 -6.58
CA GLY A 212 0.69 0.20 -6.86
C GLY A 212 0.19 -0.91 -5.95
N SER A 213 -0.42 -0.53 -4.85
CA SER A 213 -1.14 -1.41 -3.95
C SER A 213 -2.45 -0.74 -3.61
N GLY A 214 -3.56 -1.20 -4.19
CA GLY A 214 -4.86 -0.59 -4.05
C GLY A 214 -5.29 0.20 -5.30
N PHE A 215 -6.28 1.06 -5.12
CA PHE A 215 -6.68 2.04 -6.13
C PHE A 215 -5.85 3.31 -5.95
N SER A 216 -4.89 3.55 -6.83
CA SER A 216 -3.91 4.63 -6.68
C SER A 216 -3.54 5.28 -8.01
N ASN A 217 -3.00 6.49 -7.93
CA ASN A 217 -2.30 7.15 -9.02
C ASN A 217 -0.98 7.76 -8.52
N VAL A 218 -0.38 8.66 -9.30
CA VAL A 218 0.87 9.34 -8.96
C VAL A 218 0.80 10.25 -7.72
N TYR A 219 -0.41 10.60 -7.27
CA TYR A 219 -0.62 11.54 -6.16
C TYR A 219 -1.25 10.90 -4.92
N TYR A 220 -2.07 9.87 -5.07
CA TYR A 220 -2.78 9.28 -3.94
C TYR A 220 -3.02 7.78 -4.03
N LEU A 221 -3.31 7.20 -2.87
CA LEU A 221 -3.88 5.87 -2.67
C LEU A 221 -5.25 6.01 -1.97
N VAL A 222 -6.21 5.18 -2.38
CA VAL A 222 -7.51 5.03 -1.74
C VAL A 222 -7.65 3.64 -1.15
N SER A 223 -8.04 3.57 0.13
CA SER A 223 -8.28 2.32 0.84
C SER A 223 -9.65 2.34 1.52
N PRO A 224 -10.72 2.00 0.78
CA PRO A 224 -12.04 1.82 1.38
C PRO A 224 -12.12 0.48 2.12
N PHE A 225 -12.98 0.39 3.13
CA PHE A 225 -13.21 -0.83 3.88
C PHE A 225 -14.61 -0.88 4.50
N GLY A 226 -15.03 -2.08 4.90
CA GLY A 226 -16.28 -2.29 5.63
C GLY A 226 -17.44 -2.79 4.75
N PRO A 227 -18.63 -3.00 5.36
CA PRO A 227 -19.71 -3.80 4.78
C PRO A 227 -20.23 -3.28 3.43
N ALA A 228 -20.29 -1.96 3.25
CA ALA A 228 -20.75 -1.37 1.99
C ALA A 228 -19.87 -1.79 0.80
N PHE A 229 -18.55 -1.78 0.99
CA PHE A 229 -17.59 -2.16 -0.05
C PHE A 229 -17.53 -3.68 -0.24
N GLU A 230 -17.70 -4.46 0.83
CA GLU A 230 -17.87 -5.91 0.71
C GLU A 230 -19.10 -6.28 -0.12
N ASP A 231 -20.23 -5.61 0.09
CA ASP A 231 -21.46 -5.87 -0.65
C ASP A 231 -21.36 -5.41 -2.11
N ALA A 232 -20.69 -4.28 -2.37
CA ALA A 232 -20.35 -3.85 -3.73
C ALA A 232 -19.47 -4.88 -4.44
N LEU A 233 -18.47 -5.45 -3.75
CA LEU A 233 -17.61 -6.50 -4.30
C LEU A 233 -18.41 -7.79 -4.60
N LYS A 234 -19.29 -8.21 -3.70
CA LYS A 234 -20.17 -9.38 -3.94
C LYS A 234 -21.04 -9.17 -5.18
N LEU A 235 -21.56 -7.95 -5.39
CA LEU A 235 -22.32 -7.60 -6.59
C LEU A 235 -21.46 -7.74 -7.86
N TYR A 236 -20.24 -7.20 -7.84
CA TYR A 236 -19.29 -7.29 -8.96
C TYR A 236 -18.90 -8.74 -9.27
N LEU A 237 -18.52 -9.55 -8.26
CA LEU A 237 -18.11 -10.94 -8.48
C LEU A 237 -19.24 -11.81 -9.05
N LYS A 238 -20.50 -11.45 -8.76
CA LYS A 238 -21.69 -12.09 -9.36
C LYS A 238 -21.95 -11.61 -10.79
N ASN A 239 -21.70 -10.34 -11.08
CA ASN A 239 -21.87 -9.73 -12.39
C ASN A 239 -20.75 -8.71 -12.68
N PRO A 240 -19.66 -9.11 -13.34
CA PRO A 240 -18.54 -8.22 -13.63
C PRO A 240 -18.88 -7.03 -14.55
N GLN A 241 -20.06 -7.07 -15.19
CA GLN A 241 -20.59 -5.99 -16.05
C GLN A 241 -21.51 -5.02 -15.28
N VAL A 242 -21.48 -5.03 -13.95
CA VAL A 242 -22.24 -4.11 -13.11
C VAL A 242 -21.88 -2.64 -13.42
N SER A 243 -22.90 -1.78 -13.51
CA SER A 243 -22.70 -0.36 -13.76
C SER A 243 -22.27 0.40 -12.49
N GLY A 244 -21.63 1.57 -12.68
CA GLY A 244 -21.28 2.47 -11.56
C GLY A 244 -22.51 2.88 -10.73
N GLU A 245 -23.65 3.10 -11.38
CA GLU A 245 -24.91 3.43 -10.71
C GLU A 245 -25.40 2.30 -9.80
N GLN A 246 -25.32 1.04 -10.26
CA GLN A 246 -25.71 -0.11 -9.44
C GLN A 246 -24.77 -0.30 -8.24
N ILE A 247 -23.47 -0.06 -8.42
CA ILE A 247 -22.50 -0.07 -7.33
C ILE A 247 -22.85 1.02 -6.32
N ARG A 248 -23.10 2.25 -6.80
CA ARG A 248 -23.48 3.39 -5.97
C ARG A 248 -24.70 3.09 -5.11
N GLN A 249 -25.74 2.51 -5.70
CA GLN A 249 -26.95 2.12 -4.96
C GLN A 249 -26.67 1.12 -3.84
N VAL A 250 -25.73 0.19 -4.01
CA VAL A 250 -25.32 -0.74 -2.94
C VAL A 250 -24.56 -0.02 -1.84
N LEU A 251 -23.63 0.86 -2.21
CA LEU A 251 -22.86 1.65 -1.25
C LEU A 251 -23.78 2.53 -0.40
N GLU A 252 -24.70 3.26 -1.02
CA GLU A 252 -25.65 4.15 -0.35
C GLU A 252 -26.66 3.39 0.50
N LYS A 253 -27.17 2.24 0.01
CA LYS A 253 -28.13 1.41 0.76
C LYS A 253 -27.50 0.81 2.02
N THR A 254 -26.28 0.31 1.91
CA THR A 254 -25.58 -0.29 3.05
C THR A 254 -25.11 0.79 4.02
N GLY A 255 -24.75 1.95 3.48
CA GLY A 255 -24.26 3.09 4.22
C GLY A 255 -22.76 2.97 4.50
N TYR A 256 -22.05 4.04 4.23
CA TYR A 256 -20.67 4.25 4.64
C TYR A 256 -20.50 5.74 4.99
N ASP A 257 -19.43 6.06 5.69
CA ASP A 257 -19.07 7.43 6.06
C ASP A 257 -17.56 7.63 5.82
N ALA A 258 -17.07 8.84 6.09
CA ALA A 258 -15.67 9.20 5.87
C ALA A 258 -14.66 8.27 6.54
N LYS A 259 -15.01 7.68 7.70
CA LYS A 259 -14.09 6.81 8.44
C LYS A 259 -13.84 5.47 7.73
N HIS A 260 -14.69 5.11 6.76
CA HIS A 260 -14.59 3.87 6.00
C HIS A 260 -13.76 4.03 4.72
N VAL A 261 -13.28 5.24 4.41
CA VAL A 261 -12.52 5.51 3.19
C VAL A 261 -11.33 6.39 3.53
N SER A 262 -10.12 5.83 3.51
CA SER A 262 -8.91 6.63 3.69
C SER A 262 -8.27 6.97 2.34
N PHE A 263 -7.95 8.25 2.16
CA PHE A 263 -7.12 8.78 1.08
C PHE A 263 -5.75 9.15 1.66
N GLY A 264 -4.68 8.58 1.11
CA GLY A 264 -3.32 9.03 1.38
C GLY A 264 -2.80 9.82 0.19
N ILE A 265 -2.76 11.15 0.29
CA ILE A 265 -2.16 12.02 -0.72
C ILE A 265 -0.68 12.19 -0.36
N THR A 266 0.21 11.80 -1.27
CA THR A 266 1.66 11.87 -1.08
C THR A 266 2.29 12.69 -2.19
N LEU A 267 2.94 13.79 -1.81
CA LEU A 267 3.70 14.66 -2.70
C LEU A 267 5.17 14.74 -2.26
N TYR A 268 6.01 15.22 -3.16
CA TYR A 268 7.44 15.39 -2.99
C TYR A 268 7.83 16.78 -3.47
N MET A 269 8.80 17.43 -2.82
CA MET A 269 9.40 18.66 -3.36
C MET A 269 10.01 18.38 -4.74
N GLU A 270 9.84 19.29 -5.70
CA GLU A 270 10.38 19.13 -7.06
C GLU A 270 11.89 19.37 -7.09
N GLU A 271 12.36 20.32 -6.30
CA GLU A 271 13.78 20.64 -6.13
C GLU A 271 14.34 19.97 -4.88
N GLU A 272 15.68 19.85 -4.81
CA GLU A 272 16.42 19.31 -3.65
C GLU A 272 16.30 20.26 -2.44
N ALA A 273 15.11 20.28 -1.84
CA ALA A 273 14.70 21.13 -0.75
C ALA A 273 13.96 20.32 0.32
N ALA A 274 14.02 20.80 1.56
CA ALA A 274 13.18 20.27 2.63
C ALA A 274 11.69 20.52 2.32
N PRO A 275 10.77 19.68 2.83
CA PRO A 275 9.34 19.93 2.72
C PRO A 275 8.97 21.32 3.22
N ASP A 276 8.17 22.03 2.43
CA ASP A 276 7.73 23.39 2.77
C ASP A 276 6.40 23.34 3.57
N PRO A 277 6.38 23.80 4.83
CA PRO A 277 5.17 23.86 5.65
C PRO A 277 4.04 24.71 5.04
N ASP A 278 4.36 25.75 4.27
CA ASP A 278 3.35 26.59 3.65
C ASP A 278 2.67 25.87 2.48
N ILE A 279 3.40 25.02 1.75
CA ILE A 279 2.84 24.20 0.67
C ILE A 279 1.86 23.18 1.24
N ILE A 280 2.23 22.42 2.26
CA ILE A 280 1.31 21.41 2.83
C ILE A 280 0.08 22.07 3.49
N LYS A 281 0.25 23.24 4.09
CA LYS A 281 -0.88 24.04 4.62
C LYS A 281 -1.81 24.53 3.50
N SER A 282 -1.24 24.94 2.37
CA SER A 282 -1.99 25.32 1.16
C SER A 282 -2.76 24.13 0.59
N LEU A 283 -2.11 22.97 0.47
CA LEU A 283 -2.76 21.72 0.06
C LEU A 283 -3.91 21.35 0.99
N SER A 284 -3.68 21.40 2.30
CA SER A 284 -4.67 21.12 3.33
C SER A 284 -5.89 22.03 3.22
N SER A 285 -5.66 23.34 3.14
CA SER A 285 -6.73 24.33 2.93
C SER A 285 -7.50 24.06 1.63
N GLY A 286 -6.79 23.80 0.53
CA GLY A 286 -7.38 23.53 -0.76
C GLY A 286 -8.25 22.28 -0.78
N VAL A 287 -7.77 21.17 -0.20
CA VAL A 287 -8.57 19.94 -0.04
C VAL A 287 -9.77 20.22 0.85
N ASN A 288 -9.62 20.91 1.98
CA ASN A 288 -10.69 21.22 2.91
C ASN A 288 -11.81 22.09 2.29
N GLU A 289 -11.45 23.07 1.46
CA GLU A 289 -12.41 23.95 0.77
C GLU A 289 -13.06 23.30 -0.47
N LEU A 290 -12.42 22.29 -1.06
CA LEU A 290 -12.89 21.63 -2.27
C LEU A 290 -14.18 20.83 -2.01
N THR A 291 -15.26 21.22 -2.68
CA THR A 291 -16.56 20.52 -2.59
C THR A 291 -16.69 19.44 -3.66
N GLY A 292 -17.58 18.46 -3.49
CA GLY A 292 -17.91 17.49 -4.55
C GLY A 292 -16.77 16.54 -4.94
N ILE A 293 -15.85 16.29 -4.01
CA ILE A 293 -14.88 15.19 -4.09
C ILE A 293 -15.41 13.98 -3.29
N PRO A 294 -14.76 12.81 -3.38
CA PRO A 294 -15.19 11.64 -2.65
C PRO A 294 -15.31 11.86 -1.14
N ILE A 295 -16.26 11.17 -0.53
CA ILE A 295 -16.38 11.06 0.94
C ILE A 295 -15.17 10.25 1.43
N GLY A 296 -14.53 10.72 2.48
CA GLY A 296 -13.35 10.06 3.03
C GLY A 296 -12.56 10.90 4.02
N ALA A 297 -11.64 10.23 4.69
CA ALA A 297 -10.61 10.82 5.52
C ALA A 297 -9.33 10.98 4.68
N TYR A 298 -8.86 12.21 4.55
CA TYR A 298 -7.72 12.58 3.71
C TYR A 298 -6.50 12.88 4.58
N SER A 299 -5.54 11.96 4.52
CA SER A 299 -4.19 12.13 5.04
C SER A 299 -3.28 12.75 3.98
N LEU A 300 -2.46 13.72 4.38
CA LEU A 300 -1.51 14.41 3.50
C LEU A 300 -0.08 14.16 3.98
N ASN A 301 0.81 13.84 3.04
CA ASN A 301 2.24 13.67 3.30
C ASN A 301 3.03 14.47 2.26
N LEU A 302 3.95 15.31 2.73
CA LEU A 302 4.91 16.04 1.89
C LEU A 302 6.34 15.62 2.26
N ASN A 303 7.05 15.06 1.28
CA ASN A 303 8.44 14.65 1.41
C ASN A 303 9.38 15.64 0.70
N ASP A 304 10.67 15.57 1.00
CA ASP A 304 11.68 16.21 0.17
C ASP A 304 11.75 15.53 -1.22
N ASN A 305 12.72 15.91 -2.05
CA ASN A 305 12.85 15.37 -3.40
C ASN A 305 13.31 13.91 -3.49
N TYR A 306 13.68 13.26 -2.38
CA TYR A 306 14.34 11.97 -2.40
C TYR A 306 13.46 10.81 -1.93
N ILE A 307 13.63 9.68 -2.61
CA ILE A 307 12.96 8.42 -2.32
C ILE A 307 13.99 7.31 -2.08
N ASP A 308 13.75 6.47 -1.07
CA ASP A 308 14.54 5.25 -0.85
C ASP A 308 14.23 4.26 -1.99
N LYS A 309 15.16 4.09 -2.93
CA LYS A 309 14.96 3.25 -4.12
C LYS A 309 14.72 1.77 -3.80
N ARG A 310 15.21 1.29 -2.65
CA ARG A 310 15.04 -0.10 -2.20
C ARG A 310 13.65 -0.36 -1.65
N ARG A 311 13.07 0.63 -0.98
CA ARG A 311 11.75 0.53 -0.32
C ARG A 311 10.63 1.25 -1.06
N ALA A 312 10.99 1.97 -2.11
CA ALA A 312 10.17 2.96 -2.79
C ALA A 312 9.59 4.03 -1.84
N SER A 313 10.16 4.30 -0.67
CA SER A 313 9.53 5.18 0.33
C SER A 313 10.17 6.56 0.39
N GLY A 314 9.34 7.62 0.31
CA GLY A 314 9.76 9.00 0.56
C GLY A 314 9.77 9.41 2.03
N ASN A 315 8.94 8.74 2.85
CA ASN A 315 8.73 9.12 4.24
C ASN A 315 10.05 9.00 5.05
N LYS A 316 10.39 10.09 5.72
CA LYS A 316 11.58 10.31 6.52
C LYS A 316 11.26 11.20 7.72
N GLU A 317 12.24 11.36 8.61
CA GLU A 317 12.13 12.26 9.77
C GLU A 317 11.79 13.71 9.39
N ASN A 318 12.23 14.19 8.22
CA ASN A 318 11.95 15.55 7.75
C ASN A 318 10.61 15.68 6.97
N SER A 319 9.87 14.59 6.74
CA SER A 319 8.57 14.63 6.09
C SER A 319 7.55 15.40 6.95
N ILE A 320 6.61 16.08 6.31
CA ILE A 320 5.48 16.71 7.00
C ILE A 320 4.24 15.87 6.76
N ASP A 321 3.64 15.40 7.85
CA ASP A 321 2.47 14.53 7.87
C ASP A 321 1.27 15.24 8.50
N LEU A 322 0.16 15.31 7.78
CA LEU A 322 -1.17 15.63 8.30
C LEU A 322 -2.00 14.36 8.22
N THR A 323 -1.89 13.54 9.24
CA THR A 323 -2.56 12.24 9.38
C THR A 323 -3.39 12.24 10.66
N TRP A 324 -4.09 11.14 10.97
CA TRP A 324 -4.87 11.04 12.21
C TRP A 324 -4.10 11.56 13.45
N PRO A 325 -4.70 12.45 14.27
CA PRO A 325 -6.09 12.93 14.24
C PRO A 325 -6.35 14.19 13.38
N ASP A 326 -5.35 14.67 12.66
CA ASP A 326 -5.35 15.94 11.89
C ASP A 326 -5.70 15.76 10.40
N GLU A 327 -6.27 14.61 10.05
CA GLU A 327 -6.76 14.32 8.70
C GLU A 327 -7.99 15.15 8.32
N ILE A 328 -8.18 15.42 7.03
CA ILE A 328 -9.32 16.20 6.54
C ILE A 328 -10.49 15.27 6.30
N ILE A 329 -11.62 15.53 6.95
CA ILE A 329 -12.83 14.73 6.83
C ILE A 329 -13.77 15.34 5.79
N LYS A 330 -14.15 14.55 4.77
CA LYS A 330 -15.17 14.89 3.77
C LYS A 330 -16.41 14.03 3.94
N GLU A 331 -17.56 14.68 4.11
CA GLU A 331 -18.90 14.09 4.23
C GLU A 331 -19.77 14.36 3.00
#